data_AF-A0A835YZ54-F1
#
_entry.id   AF-A0A835YZ54-F1
#
_cell.length_a   1.000
_cell.length_b   1.000
_cell.length_c   1.000
_cell.angle_alpha   90.00
_cell.angle_beta   90.00
_cell.angle_gamma   90.00
#
_symmetry.space_group_name_H-M   'P 1'
#
loop_
_entity.id
_entity.type
_entity.pdbx_description
1 polymer ?
#
loop_
_entity_poly.entity_id
_entity_poly.type
_entity_poly.pdbx_seq_one_letter_code
_entity_poly.pdbx_strand_id
1 'polypeptide(L)'
;MDPTPGELRIGVGVRFRGDVSNCRHAVLEGQLSGFLEAHAILVKPAGSLGGDARCHDADIAGTLKGSLECLGELSIRTSGNIVADVMFEELCVQRGAWLEG
;
A
#
# COMPACT_ATOMS: atom_id res chain seq x y z
N MET A 1 -1.29 -14.33 -25.59
CA MET A 1 -1.62 -14.55 -24.17
C MET A 1 -0.85 -13.51 -23.40
N ASP A 2 -1.51 -12.51 -22.84
CA ASP A 2 -0.84 -11.60 -21.93
C ASP A 2 -0.40 -12.39 -20.69
N PRO A 3 0.85 -12.25 -20.23
CA PRO A 3 1.27 -12.88 -18.98
C PRO A 3 0.33 -12.40 -17.88
N THR A 4 -0.15 -13.33 -17.06
CA THR A 4 -0.94 -12.99 -15.88
C THR A 4 -0.16 -11.94 -15.09
N PRO A 5 -0.69 -10.72 -14.89
CA PRO A 5 0.10 -9.65 -14.32
C PRO A 5 0.57 -10.05 -12.93
N GLY A 6 1.84 -9.76 -12.61
CA GLY A 6 2.49 -10.28 -11.41
C GLY A 6 1.73 -9.91 -10.13
N GLU A 7 1.59 -10.88 -9.22
CA GLU A 7 1.03 -10.65 -7.89
C GLU A 7 2.13 -10.79 -6.85
N LEU A 8 2.21 -9.84 -5.92
CA LEU A 8 3.05 -9.93 -4.74
C LEU A 8 2.17 -10.16 -3.52
N ARG A 9 2.51 -11.17 -2.72
CA ARG A 9 1.92 -11.37 -1.40
C ARG A 9 3.01 -11.51 -0.34
N ILE A 10 2.99 -10.62 0.65
CA ILE A 10 3.86 -10.71 1.83
C ILE A 10 3.01 -11.21 2.98
N GLY A 11 3.22 -12.47 3.36
CA GLY A 11 2.47 -13.12 4.43
C GLY A 11 2.82 -12.62 5.84
N VAL A 12 1.98 -12.99 6.80
CA VAL A 12 2.16 -12.65 8.22
C VAL A 12 3.54 -13.12 8.72
N GLY A 13 4.22 -12.26 9.48
CA GLY A 13 5.55 -12.55 10.04
C GLY A 13 6.72 -12.43 9.06
N VAL A 14 6.44 -12.23 7.77
CA VAL A 14 7.48 -11.99 6.75
C VAL A 14 7.86 -10.52 6.74
N ARG A 15 9.16 -10.25 6.67
CA ARG A 15 9.72 -8.93 6.40
C ARG A 15 10.52 -8.98 5.11
N PHE A 16 10.09 -8.18 4.13
CA PHE A 16 10.79 -7.98 2.87
C PHE A 16 11.49 -6.61 2.89
N ARG A 17 12.72 -6.56 2.39
CA ARG A 17 13.45 -5.31 2.18
C ARG A 17 14.04 -5.29 0.78
N GLY A 18 13.72 -4.25 0.02
CA GLY A 18 14.12 -4.09 -1.37
C GLY A 18 13.02 -3.44 -2.20
N ASP A 19 13.19 -3.50 -3.52
CA ASP A 19 12.32 -2.81 -4.47
C ASP A 19 11.47 -3.79 -5.26
N VAL A 20 10.20 -3.44 -5.46
CA VAL A 20 9.22 -4.22 -6.22
C VAL A 20 8.65 -3.33 -7.31
N SER A 21 8.70 -3.80 -8.56
CA SER A 21 8.11 -3.13 -9.72
C SER A 21 7.42 -4.13 -10.65
N ASN A 22 6.67 -3.62 -11.63
CA ASN A 22 5.90 -4.43 -12.59
C ASN A 22 4.91 -5.40 -11.90
N CYS A 23 4.33 -4.97 -10.79
CA CYS A 23 3.33 -5.70 -10.03
C CYS A 23 1.93 -5.16 -10.38
N ARG A 24 0.94 -6.04 -10.56
CA ARG A 24 -0.44 -5.60 -10.68
C ARG A 24 -1.10 -5.50 -9.33
N HIS A 25 -1.02 -6.55 -8.51
CA HIS A 25 -1.65 -6.56 -7.19
C HIS A 25 -0.61 -6.89 -6.11
N ALA A 26 -0.45 -5.97 -5.16
CA ALA A 26 0.37 -6.18 -3.97
C ALA A 26 -0.53 -6.34 -2.73
N VAL A 27 -0.42 -7.47 -2.04
CA VAL A 27 -1.15 -7.75 -0.79
C VAL A 27 -0.14 -7.89 0.35
N LEU A 28 -0.22 -6.97 1.31
CA LEU A 28 0.69 -6.92 2.46
C LEU A 28 -0.04 -7.31 3.74
N GLU A 29 0.28 -8.50 4.26
CA GLU A 29 -0.07 -8.97 5.60
C GLU A 29 1.12 -8.94 6.57
N GLY A 30 2.34 -8.96 6.02
CA GLY A 30 3.60 -8.72 6.73
C GLY A 30 4.16 -7.33 6.45
N GLN A 31 5.49 -7.22 6.45
CA GLN A 31 6.19 -5.94 6.42
C GLN A 31 6.99 -5.79 5.13
N LEU A 32 6.78 -4.69 4.41
CA LEU A 32 7.63 -4.27 3.29
C LEU A 32 8.40 -3.02 3.69
N SER A 33 9.70 -3.00 3.42
CA SER A 33 10.54 -1.80 3.58
C SER A 33 11.36 -1.54 2.32
N GLY A 34 11.09 -0.44 1.61
CA GLY A 34 11.75 -0.10 0.34
C GLY A 34 10.78 0.56 -0.63
N PHE A 35 10.99 0.37 -1.93
CA PHE A 35 10.11 0.88 -2.97
C PHE A 35 9.07 -0.16 -3.42
N LEU A 36 7.81 0.25 -3.52
CA LEU A 36 6.73 -0.59 -4.06
C LEU A 36 5.98 0.13 -5.18
N GLU A 37 6.06 -0.41 -6.39
CA GLU A 37 5.25 0.00 -7.53
C GLU A 37 4.30 -1.12 -7.93
N ALA A 38 3.01 -0.86 -7.80
CA ALA A 38 1.97 -1.81 -8.19
C ALA A 38 0.73 -1.09 -8.71
N HIS A 39 -0.08 -1.72 -9.57
CA HIS A 39 -1.34 -1.11 -9.99
C HIS A 39 -2.31 -0.93 -8.81
N ALA A 40 -2.49 -1.97 -7.99
CA ALA A 40 -3.26 -1.91 -6.76
C ALA A 40 -2.45 -2.38 -5.54
N ILE A 41 -2.48 -1.61 -4.46
CA ILE A 41 -1.83 -1.93 -3.19
C ILE A 41 -2.90 -2.15 -2.11
N LEU A 42 -2.86 -3.32 -1.46
CA LEU A 42 -3.72 -3.67 -0.33
C LEU A 42 -2.88 -3.92 0.91
N VAL A 43 -2.94 -3.03 1.88
CA VAL A 43 -2.31 -3.21 3.20
C VAL A 43 -3.36 -3.73 4.16
N LYS A 44 -3.26 -5.01 4.53
CA LYS A 44 -4.16 -5.64 5.51
C LYS A 44 -3.87 -5.10 6.92
N PRO A 45 -4.77 -5.30 7.91
CA PRO A 45 -4.61 -4.72 9.25
C PRO A 45 -3.28 -5.00 9.97
N ALA A 46 -2.70 -6.18 9.76
CA ALA A 46 -1.38 -6.55 10.32
C ALA A 46 -0.20 -6.14 9.42
N GLY A 47 -0.48 -5.68 8.21
CA GLY A 47 0.51 -5.31 7.21
C GLY A 47 1.10 -3.93 7.47
N SER A 48 2.34 -3.75 7.06
CA SER A 48 2.99 -2.44 7.07
C SER A 48 3.82 -2.19 5.82
N LEU A 49 3.70 -1.00 5.28
CA LEU A 49 4.52 -0.49 4.19
C LEU A 49 5.38 0.67 4.71
N GLY A 50 6.70 0.53 4.59
CA GLY A 50 7.64 1.59 4.95
C GLY A 50 8.53 1.96 3.76
N GLY A 51 8.55 3.24 3.40
CA GLY A 51 9.30 3.74 2.24
C GLY A 51 8.39 4.40 1.23
N ASP A 52 8.74 4.27 -0.05
CA ASP A 52 8.07 4.98 -1.14
C ASP A 52 7.17 4.02 -1.92
N ALA A 53 5.94 4.47 -2.20
CA ALA A 53 4.95 3.66 -2.87
C ALA A 53 4.32 4.40 -4.04
N ARG A 54 4.13 3.71 -5.16
CA ARG A 54 3.42 4.22 -6.35
C ARG A 54 2.36 3.23 -6.79
N CYS A 55 1.13 3.71 -6.95
CA CYS A 55 0.02 2.89 -7.43
C CYS A 55 -1.07 3.67 -8.15
N HIS A 56 -1.96 2.93 -8.81
CA HIS A 56 -3.23 3.50 -9.26
C HIS A 56 -4.20 3.56 -8.07
N ASP A 57 -4.45 2.42 -7.41
CA ASP A 57 -5.39 2.34 -6.29
C ASP A 57 -4.72 1.80 -5.02
N ALA A 58 -5.09 2.36 -3.87
CA ALA A 58 -4.59 1.96 -2.56
C ALA A 58 -5.73 1.71 -1.57
N ASP A 59 -5.73 0.53 -0.93
CA ASP A 59 -6.63 0.17 0.16
C ASP A 59 -5.81 -0.13 1.43
N ILE A 60 -5.84 0.80 2.38
CA ILE A 60 -4.98 0.80 3.56
C ILE A 60 -5.81 0.51 4.82
N ALA A 61 -5.73 -0.72 5.31
CA ALA A 61 -6.22 -1.12 6.62
C ALA A 61 -5.11 -1.29 7.67
N GLY A 62 -3.84 -1.34 7.25
CA GLY A 62 -2.68 -1.42 8.12
C GLY A 62 -1.93 -0.10 8.27
N THR A 63 -0.60 -0.17 8.35
CA THR A 63 0.25 1.02 8.52
C THR A 63 1.00 1.37 7.24
N LEU A 64 1.01 2.65 6.86
CA LEU A 64 1.86 3.18 5.80
C LEU A 64 2.72 4.32 6.36
N LYS A 65 4.03 4.26 6.12
CA LYS A 65 4.98 5.32 6.49
C LYS A 65 5.92 5.63 5.34
N GLY A 66 6.14 6.92 5.04
CA GLY A 66 7.05 7.37 3.98
C GLY A 66 6.33 8.25 2.97
N SER A 67 6.31 7.85 1.70
CA SER A 67 5.59 8.58 0.65
C SER A 67 4.65 7.66 -0.14
N LEU A 68 3.52 8.20 -0.58
CA LEU A 68 2.57 7.50 -1.45
C LEU A 68 2.11 8.42 -2.57
N GLU A 69 2.36 8.00 -3.81
CA GLU A 69 1.73 8.57 -5.00
C GLU A 69 0.67 7.57 -5.52
N CYS A 70 -0.59 7.94 -5.31
CA CYS A 70 -1.77 7.20 -5.73
C CYS A 70 -2.43 7.95 -6.89
N LEU A 71 -2.46 7.38 -8.09
CA LEU A 71 -2.98 8.09 -9.26
C LEU A 71 -4.51 8.09 -9.34
N GLY A 72 -5.18 7.17 -8.63
CA GLY A 72 -6.63 7.04 -8.56
C GLY A 72 -7.14 7.16 -7.13
N GLU A 73 -7.77 6.09 -6.60
CA GLU A 73 -8.42 6.12 -5.29
C GLU A 73 -7.49 5.66 -4.14
N LEU A 74 -7.32 6.53 -3.14
CA LEU A 74 -6.79 6.17 -1.83
C LEU A 74 -7.95 5.93 -0.85
N SER A 75 -8.13 4.68 -0.46
CA SER A 75 -9.13 4.22 0.50
C SER A 75 -8.46 3.86 1.84
N ILE A 76 -8.69 4.64 2.89
CA ILE A 76 -8.18 4.39 4.26
C ILE A 76 -9.28 3.74 5.09
N ARG A 77 -9.05 2.49 5.51
CA ARG A 77 -10.01 1.71 6.31
C ARG A 77 -9.97 2.11 7.79
N THR A 78 -10.96 1.69 8.56
CA THR A 78 -11.10 2.02 9.99
C THR A 78 -9.83 1.79 10.85
N SER A 79 -9.01 0.78 10.55
CA SER A 79 -7.74 0.53 11.26
C SER A 79 -6.51 1.12 10.57
N GLY A 80 -6.70 1.80 9.45
CA GLY A 80 -5.63 2.39 8.65
C GLY A 80 -4.94 3.52 9.42
N ASN A 81 -3.61 3.48 9.40
CA ASN A 81 -2.76 4.51 9.97
C ASN A 81 -1.70 4.90 8.94
N ILE A 82 -1.85 6.10 8.40
CA ILE A 82 -0.93 6.66 7.42
C ILE A 82 -0.18 7.82 8.06
N VAL A 83 1.16 7.75 8.04
CA VAL A 83 2.07 8.84 8.43
C VAL A 83 3.03 9.05 7.27
N ALA A 84 2.61 9.84 6.27
CA ALA A 84 3.29 9.92 4.99
C ALA A 84 2.90 11.17 4.18
N ASP A 85 3.83 11.62 3.34
CA ASP A 85 3.51 12.56 2.26
C ASP A 85 2.70 11.82 1.19
N VAL A 86 1.42 12.20 1.02
CA VAL A 86 0.49 11.50 0.13
C VAL A 86 -0.03 12.39 -0.99
N MET A 87 -0.02 11.86 -2.21
CA MET A 87 -0.69 12.43 -3.38
C MET A 87 -1.75 11.45 -3.87
N PHE A 88 -2.97 11.94 -4.09
CA PHE A 88 -4.11 11.13 -4.53
C PHE A 88 -5.05 11.95 -5.41
N GLU A 89 -5.78 11.28 -6.31
CA GLU A 89 -6.88 11.92 -7.06
C GLU A 89 -8.18 11.90 -6.24
N GLU A 90 -8.54 10.73 -5.70
CA GLU A 90 -9.70 10.55 -4.83
C GLU A 90 -9.29 10.01 -3.46
N LEU A 91 -9.92 10.53 -2.39
CA LEU A 91 -9.68 10.11 -1.02
C LEU A 91 -10.97 9.66 -0.34
N CYS A 92 -10.97 8.42 0.13
CA CYS A 92 -12.04 7.84 0.93
C CYS A 92 -11.50 7.48 2.32
N VAL A 93 -11.99 8.14 3.37
CA VAL A 93 -11.55 7.88 4.76
C VAL A 93 -12.71 7.32 5.57
N GLN A 94 -12.52 6.11 6.09
CA GLN A 94 -13.50 5.47 6.97
C GLN A 94 -13.40 6.03 8.40
N ARG A 95 -14.52 5.98 9.14
CA ARG A 95 -14.54 6.36 10.57
C ARG A 95 -13.51 5.53 11.34
N GLY A 96 -12.68 6.21 12.12
CA GLY A 96 -11.63 5.61 12.96
C GLY A 96 -10.24 5.58 12.31
N ALA A 97 -10.13 5.86 11.01
CA ALA A 97 -8.84 5.94 10.33
C ALA A 97 -8.00 7.14 10.82
N TRP A 98 -6.67 6.98 10.76
CA TRP A 98 -5.69 8.04 11.04
C TRP A 98 -4.88 8.37 9.80
N LEU A 99 -4.78 9.65 9.48
CA LEU A 99 -3.95 10.20 8.41
C LEU A 99 -3.20 11.42 8.95
N GLU A 100 -1.88 11.38 8.84
CA GLU A 100 -0.95 12.46 9.16
C GLU A 100 0.02 12.61 7.99
N GLY A 101 0.14 13.82 7.46
CA GLY A 101 0.92 14.16 6.28
C GLY A 101 1.03 15.67 6.14
#